data_AF-A0A1R1LBR8-F1
#
_entry.id   AF-A0A1R1LBR8-F1
#
_cell.length_a   1.000
_cell.length_b   1.000
_cell.length_c   1.000
_cell.angle_alpha   90.00
_cell.angle_beta   90.00
_cell.angle_gamma   90.00
#
_symmetry.space_group_name_H-M   'P 1'
#
loop_
_entity.id
_entity.type
_entity.pdbx_description
1 polymer ?
#
loop_
_entity_poly.entity_id
_entity_poly.type
_entity_poly.pdbx_seq_one_letter_code
_entity_poly.pdbx_strand_id
1 'polypeptide(L)'
;MTAFAPLLQAFFTDRLVTQRHASSNTIAAYRDTFKLLITYIHDETGRAPAALDTGDLDATRIAGFLTHLERDRGNSPRTRNARLAAIHSLFSGVFPGKWIPELCGEFVDVPQS
;
A
#
# COMPACT_ATOMS: atom_id res chain seq x y z
N MET A 1 3.64 -13.06 10.82
CA MET A 1 2.91 -11.90 10.27
C MET A 1 3.51 -10.63 10.87
N THR A 2 3.76 -9.61 10.05
CA THR A 2 4.37 -8.33 10.49
C THR A 2 3.28 -7.29 10.67
N ALA A 3 3.24 -6.60 11.81
CA ALA A 3 2.23 -5.56 12.06
C ALA A 3 2.32 -4.42 11.03
N PHE A 4 1.18 -4.00 10.49
CA PHE A 4 1.14 -3.05 9.37
C PHE A 4 1.47 -1.61 9.80
N ALA A 5 0.96 -1.18 10.96
CA ALA A 5 1.19 0.18 11.47
C ALA A 5 2.68 0.56 11.63
N PRO A 6 3.53 -0.25 12.31
CA PRO A 6 4.95 0.09 12.44
C PRO A 6 5.70 0.03 11.11
N LEU A 7 5.31 -0.87 10.19
CA LEU A 7 5.87 -0.92 8.84
C LEU A 7 5.58 0.37 8.07
N LEU A 8 4.33 0.84 8.16
CA LEU A 8 3.90 2.07 7.49
C LEU A 8 4.61 3.28 8.07
N GLN A 9 4.78 3.34 9.40
CA GLN A 9 5.54 4.41 10.05
C GLN A 9 6.98 4.48 9.52
N ALA A 10 7.71 3.36 9.57
CA ALA A 10 9.10 3.29 9.08
C ALA A 10 9.21 3.65 7.59
N PHE A 11 8.22 3.25 6.79
CA PHE A 11 8.18 3.63 5.39
C PHE A 11 8.06 5.15 5.18
N PHE A 12 7.21 5.84 5.94
CA PHE A 12 7.09 7.30 5.84
C PHE A 12 8.33 8.03 6.38
N THR A 13 8.83 7.65 7.55
CA THR A 13 9.93 8.35 8.23
C THR A 13 11.28 8.06 7.60
N ASP A 14 11.57 6.78 7.36
CA ASP A 14 12.92 6.37 6.99
C ASP A 14 13.04 6.35 5.47
N ARG A 15 12.03 5.83 4.77
CA ARG A 15 12.14 5.67 3.33
C ARG A 15 11.73 6.92 2.55
N LEU A 16 10.52 7.43 2.76
CA LEU A 16 10.04 8.57 1.96
C LEU A 16 10.75 9.88 2.32
N VAL A 17 10.87 10.18 3.62
CA VAL A 17 11.51 11.41 4.07
C VAL A 17 13.03 11.31 3.97
N THR A 18 13.64 10.27 4.54
CA THR A 18 15.11 10.22 4.70
C THR A 18 15.83 9.68 3.46
N GLN A 19 15.38 8.57 2.87
CA GLN A 19 16.09 7.94 1.75
C GLN A 19 15.69 8.49 0.38
N ARG A 20 14.41 8.79 0.17
CA ARG A 20 13.87 9.21 -1.13
C ARG A 20 13.74 10.72 -1.29
N HIS A 21 13.88 11.49 -0.20
CA HIS A 21 13.63 12.93 -0.17
C HIS A 21 12.35 13.33 -0.92
N ALA A 22 11.28 12.55 -0.71
CA ALA A 22 10.03 12.73 -1.42
C ALA A 22 9.42 14.10 -1.11
N SER A 23 8.83 14.73 -2.13
CA SER A 23 8.15 16.02 -1.93
C SER A 23 6.98 15.88 -0.95
N SER A 24 6.60 16.98 -0.30
CA SER A 24 5.41 17.03 0.57
C SER A 24 4.14 16.55 -0.15
N ASN A 25 3.99 16.87 -1.43
CA ASN A 25 2.89 16.43 -2.27
C ASN A 25 2.91 14.91 -2.49
N THR A 26 4.09 14.33 -2.72
CA THR A 26 4.26 12.87 -2.85
C THR A 26 3.93 12.16 -1.54
N ILE A 27 4.43 12.66 -0.41
CA ILE A 27 4.15 12.11 0.93
C ILE A 27 2.64 12.17 1.22
N ALA A 28 1.99 13.30 0.92
CA ALA A 28 0.55 13.45 1.10
C ALA A 28 -0.23 12.45 0.24
N ALA A 29 0.10 12.32 -1.05
CA ALA A 29 -0.53 11.37 -1.96
C ALA A 29 -0.38 9.91 -1.49
N TYR A 30 0.80 9.54 -0.98
CA TYR A 30 1.05 8.21 -0.43
C TYR A 30 0.23 7.98 0.84
N ARG A 31 0.23 8.95 1.77
CA ARG A 31 -0.57 8.89 3.01
C ARG A 31 -2.05 8.71 2.71
N ASP A 32 -2.58 9.47 1.76
CA ASP A 32 -3.98 9.40 1.38
C ASP A 32 -4.30 8.06 0.71
N THR A 33 -3.35 7.48 -0.03
CA THR A 33 -3.49 6.12 -0.58
C THR A 33 -3.60 5.07 0.51
N PHE A 34 -2.70 5.07 1.50
CA PHE A 34 -2.74 4.09 2.58
C PHE A 34 -3.96 4.26 3.49
N LYS A 35 -4.43 5.50 3.73
CA LYS A 35 -5.69 5.73 4.43
C LYS A 35 -6.86 5.05 3.72
N LEU A 36 -6.98 5.25 2.40
CA LEU A 36 -8.06 4.62 1.62
C LEU A 36 -7.95 3.10 1.64
N LEU A 37 -6.75 2.54 1.52
CA LEU A 37 -6.53 1.09 1.56
C LEU A 37 -6.93 0.51 2.91
N ILE A 38 -6.51 1.13 4.02
CA ILE A 38 -6.84 0.68 5.38
C ILE A 38 -8.35 0.72 5.61
N THR A 39 -9.01 1.80 5.18
CA THR A 39 -10.48 1.91 5.27
C THR A 39 -11.16 0.83 4.44
N TYR A 40 -10.71 0.60 3.21
CA TYR A 40 -11.27 -0.45 2.35
C TYR A 40 -11.16 -1.84 3.00
N ILE A 41 -9.98 -2.20 3.53
CA ILE A 41 -9.77 -3.50 4.18
C ILE A 41 -10.61 -3.60 5.46
N HIS A 42 -10.74 -2.51 6.22
CA HIS A 42 -11.61 -2.47 7.39
C HIS A 42 -13.07 -2.73 7.01
N ASP A 43 -13.57 -2.07 5.96
CA ASP A 43 -14.94 -2.21 5.50
C ASP A 43 -15.22 -3.63 4.96
N GLU A 44 -14.23 -4.25 4.31
CA GLU A 44 -14.33 -5.61 3.75
C GLU A 44 -14.24 -6.71 4.83
N THR A 45 -13.36 -6.55 5.82
CA THR A 45 -13.02 -7.63 6.78
C THR A 45 -13.59 -7.40 8.18
N GLY A 46 -14.05 -6.20 8.50
CA GLY A 46 -14.41 -5.77 9.85
C GLY A 46 -13.21 -5.62 10.81
N ARG A 47 -11.99 -5.90 10.35
CA ARG A 47 -10.80 -5.90 11.19
C ARG A 47 -10.37 -4.47 11.51
N ALA A 48 -10.11 -4.18 12.78
CA ALA A 48 -9.72 -2.84 13.18
C ALA A 48 -8.40 -2.44 12.49
N PRO A 49 -8.23 -1.18 12.03
CA PRO A 49 -7.00 -0.69 11.42
C PRO A 49 -5.72 -0.99 12.20
N ALA A 50 -5.79 -0.93 13.54
CA ALA A 50 -4.67 -1.21 14.43
C ALA A 50 -4.29 -2.70 14.52
N ALA A 51 -5.20 -3.59 14.13
CA ALA A 51 -5.02 -5.04 14.15
C ALA A 51 -4.62 -5.61 12.78
N LEU A 52 -4.44 -4.74 11.77
CA LEU A 52 -4.01 -5.15 10.44
C LEU A 52 -2.53 -5.55 10.45
N ASP A 53 -2.24 -6.61 9.71
CA ASP A 53 -0.89 -7.08 9.45
C ASP A 53 -0.64 -7.25 7.95
N THR A 54 0.59 -7.56 7.56
CA THR A 54 0.96 -7.71 6.14
C THR A 54 0.19 -8.82 5.40
N GLY A 55 -0.36 -9.82 6.11
CA GLY A 55 -1.18 -10.87 5.51
C GLY A 55 -2.63 -10.43 5.24
N ASP A 56 -3.08 -9.33 5.84
CA ASP A 56 -4.35 -8.69 5.46
C ASP A 56 -4.22 -7.87 4.16
N LEU A 57 -3.01 -7.73 3.61
CA LEU A 57 -2.71 -7.04 2.35
C LEU A 57 -2.24 -8.03 1.29
N ASP A 58 -3.12 -8.93 0.85
CA ASP A 58 -2.83 -9.85 -0.26
C ASP A 58 -3.19 -9.24 -1.63
N ALA A 59 -2.75 -9.91 -2.70
CA ALA A 59 -2.99 -9.48 -4.07
C ALA A 59 -4.49 -9.37 -4.41
N THR A 60 -5.36 -10.20 -3.81
CA THR A 60 -6.80 -10.19 -4.07
C THR A 60 -7.44 -8.95 -3.48
N ARG A 61 -7.12 -8.62 -2.22
CA ARG A 61 -7.62 -7.41 -1.56
C ARG A 61 -7.11 -6.14 -2.23
N ILE A 62 -5.89 -6.17 -2.76
CA ILE A 62 -5.35 -5.03 -3.51
C ILE A 62 -6.03 -4.88 -4.87
N ALA A 63 -6.25 -5.97 -5.60
CA ALA A 63 -7.01 -5.94 -6.84
C ALA A 63 -8.45 -5.44 -6.61
N GLY A 64 -9.09 -5.89 -5.52
CA GLY A 64 -10.40 -5.41 -5.07
C GLY A 64 -10.39 -3.92 -4.77
N PHE A 65 -9.41 -3.44 -4.00
CA PHE A 65 -9.21 -2.03 -3.71
C PHE A 65 -9.04 -1.19 -4.98
N LEU A 66 -8.22 -1.62 -5.93
CA LEU A 66 -8.02 -0.91 -7.20
C LEU A 66 -9.30 -0.84 -8.02
N THR A 67 -10.08 -1.92 -8.03
CA THR A 67 -11.40 -1.97 -8.68
C THR A 67 -12.38 -0.99 -8.01
N HIS A 68 -12.41 -0.96 -6.68
CA HIS A 68 -13.23 -0.02 -5.91
C HIS A 68 -12.86 1.44 -6.21
N LEU A 69 -11.56 1.75 -6.33
CA LEU A 69 -11.11 3.09 -6.68
C LEU A 69 -11.62 3.55 -8.05
N GLU A 70 -11.69 2.67 -9.03
CA GLU A 70 -12.19 3.00 -10.36
C GLU A 70 -13.71 3.08 -10.40
N ARG A 71 -14.39 2.08 -9.84
CA ARG A 71 -15.84 1.93 -10.00
C ARG A 71 -16.64 2.83 -9.07
N ASP A 72 -16.28 2.85 -7.79
CA ASP A 72 -17.07 3.52 -6.77
C ASP A 72 -16.60 4.95 -6.53
N ARG A 73 -15.29 5.19 -6.67
CA ARG A 73 -14.69 6.52 -6.51
C ARG A 73 -14.43 7.26 -7.81
N GLY A 74 -14.62 6.62 -8.97
CA GLY A 74 -14.47 7.25 -10.27
C GLY A 74 -13.04 7.73 -10.57
N ASN A 75 -12.03 7.15 -9.92
CA ASN A 75 -10.64 7.56 -10.16
C ASN A 75 -10.25 7.19 -11.59
N SER A 76 -9.56 8.12 -12.27
CA SER A 76 -8.97 7.82 -13.57
C SER A 76 -7.90 6.72 -13.47
N PRO A 77 -7.64 5.96 -14.55
CA PRO A 77 -6.57 4.96 -14.57
C PRO A 77 -5.21 5.52 -14.16
N ARG A 78 -4.92 6.78 -14.51
CA ARG A 78 -3.72 7.51 -14.06
C ARG A 78 -3.65 7.62 -12.54
N THR A 79 -4.75 8.00 -11.89
CA THR A 79 -4.81 8.16 -10.43
C THR A 79 -4.72 6.79 -9.75
N ARG A 80 -5.40 5.77 -10.29
CA ARG A 80 -5.28 4.39 -9.81
C ARG A 80 -3.83 3.90 -9.89
N ASN A 81 -3.16 4.06 -11.02
CA ASN A 81 -1.78 3.60 -11.20
C ASN A 81 -0.79 4.34 -10.28
N ALA A 82 -1.02 5.63 -10.01
CA ALA A 82 -0.23 6.37 -9.02
C ALA A 82 -0.39 5.79 -7.59
N ARG A 83 -1.61 5.40 -7.22
CA ARG A 83 -1.91 4.73 -5.94
C ARG A 83 -1.28 3.34 -5.88
N LEU A 84 -1.35 2.58 -6.97
CA LEU A 84 -0.70 1.27 -7.08
C LEU A 84 0.82 1.37 -6.95
N ALA A 85 1.44 2.38 -7.58
CA ALA A 85 2.87 2.65 -7.42
C ALA A 85 3.26 2.97 -5.97
N ALA A 86 2.40 3.66 -5.21
CA ALA A 86 2.63 3.89 -3.78
C ALA A 86 2.57 2.59 -2.97
N ILE A 87 1.61 1.71 -3.26
CA ILE A 87 1.49 0.39 -2.64
C ILE A 87 2.71 -0.47 -2.97
N HIS A 88 3.07 -0.56 -4.25
CA HIS A 88 4.29 -1.27 -4.69
C HIS A 88 5.51 -0.69 -4.01
N SER A 89 5.60 0.64 -3.88
CA SER A 89 6.72 1.26 -3.19
C SER A 89 6.81 0.84 -1.73
N LEU A 90 5.74 0.45 -1.03
CA LEU A 90 5.87 -0.10 0.32
C LEU A 90 6.59 -1.45 0.31
N PHE A 91 6.17 -2.35 -0.58
CA PHE A 91 6.66 -3.73 -0.66
C PHE A 91 8.00 -3.87 -1.42
N SER A 92 8.32 -2.95 -2.34
CA SER A 92 9.49 -3.05 -3.23
C SER A 92 10.83 -2.66 -2.61
N GLY A 93 10.86 -2.24 -1.35
CA GLY A 93 12.09 -1.82 -0.69
C GLY A 93 12.03 -2.05 0.81
N VAL A 94 11.53 -3.23 1.16
CA VAL A 94 11.64 -3.79 2.50
C VAL A 94 13.13 -4.03 2.77
N PHE A 95 13.75 -3.03 3.40
CA PHE A 95 14.99 -3.01 4.20
C PHE A 95 16.25 -3.66 3.58
N PRO A 96 17.38 -2.91 3.42
CA PRO A 96 18.68 -3.56 3.23
C PRO A 96 18.97 -4.40 4.48
N GLY A 97 18.73 -5.71 4.40
CA GLY A 97 18.98 -6.68 5.48
C GLY A 97 17.80 -7.54 5.96
N LYS A 98 16.57 -7.35 5.46
CA LYS A 98 15.45 -8.26 5.80
C LYS A 98 14.53 -8.51 4.61
N TRP A 99 15.00 -9.38 3.72
CA TRP A 99 14.18 -10.01 2.68
C TRP A 99 12.95 -10.67 3.33
N ILE A 100 11.75 -10.36 2.84
CA ILE A 100 10.52 -11.12 3.11
C ILE A 100 10.14 -11.80 1.78
N PRO A 101 10.63 -13.03 1.52
CA PRO A 101 10.40 -13.72 0.25
C PRO A 101 8.91 -13.96 -0.06
N GLU A 102 8.09 -14.07 1.00
CA GLU A 102 6.68 -14.43 0.93
C GLU A 102 5.80 -13.38 0.24
N LEU A 103 6.19 -12.09 0.23
CA LEU A 103 5.37 -11.00 -0.31
C LEU A 103 5.79 -10.56 -1.73
N CYS A 104 6.98 -10.93 -2.19
CA CYS A 104 7.51 -10.48 -3.48
C CYS A 104 6.90 -11.24 -4.68
N GLY A 105 6.47 -12.49 -4.49
CA GLY A 105 5.93 -13.32 -5.57
C GLY A 105 4.52 -12.93 -6.01
N GLU A 106 3.64 -12.60 -5.06
CA GLU A 106 2.22 -12.37 -5.36
C GLU A 106 1.90 -10.95 -5.86
N PHE A 107 2.75 -9.97 -5.56
CA PHE A 107 2.49 -8.56 -5.83
C PHE A 107 2.96 -8.07 -7.21
N VAL A 108 3.93 -8.76 -7.82
CA VAL A 108 4.50 -8.37 -9.12
C VAL A 108 3.49 -8.58 -10.25
N ASP A 109 2.52 -9.48 -10.09
CA ASP A 109 1.58 -9.87 -11.13
C ASP A 109 0.27 -9.07 -11.16
N VAL A 110 0.10 -8.03 -10.34
CA VAL A 110 -1.10 -7.17 -10.40
C VAL A 110 -1.08 -6.36 -11.71
N PRO A 111 -1.98 -6.65 -12.68
CA PRO A 111 -1.90 -6.08 -14.03
C PRO A 111 -2.14 -4.57 -13.98
N GLN A 112 -1.24 -3.80 -14.60
CA GLN A 112 -1.44 -2.38 -14.87
C GLN A 112 -2.29 -2.25 -16.15
N SER A 113 -3.61 -2.41 -16.07
CA SER A 113 -4.49 -2.27 -17.24
C SER A 113 -4.64 -0.83 -17.73
#